data_AF-A0A938ST09-F1
#
_entry.id   AF-A0A938ST09-F1
#
_cell.length_a   1.000
_cell.length_b   1.000
_cell.length_c   1.000
_cell.angle_alpha   90.00
_cell.angle_beta   90.00
_cell.angle_gamma   90.00
#
_symmetry.space_group_name_H-M   'P 1'
#
loop_
_entity.id
_entity.type
_entity.pdbx_description
1 polymer ?
#
loop_
_entity_poly.entity_id
_entity_poly.type
_entity_poly.pdbx_seq_one_letter_code
_entity_poly.pdbx_strand_id
1 'polypeptide(L)'
;MVRYVGFPALVVAALSGCVQEGGSAREPPKQPEAATPTHVAVYTGWPTDSDGNGFLDQFTVTVHLWDERFHAAPLQLPGSFEVRLVVPGSATAEEKAVASWVFAGERAAAAMRPAAAGPSYEFRVSLLEAGSDRYDRLEVEPRVVFRGERGEVVQGRGGTIWLGRPNR
;
A
#
# COMPACT_ATOMS: atom_id res chain seq x y z
N MET A 1 -9.62 19.06 -71.16
CA MET A 1 -10.51 17.99 -71.65
C MET A 1 -10.47 16.86 -70.62
N VAL A 2 -11.57 16.68 -69.85
CA VAL A 2 -12.07 15.42 -69.20
C VAL A 2 -11.04 14.62 -68.34
N ARG A 3 -11.23 14.30 -67.05
CA ARG A 3 -12.23 13.39 -66.47
C ARG A 3 -12.27 13.51 -64.93
N TYR A 4 -13.48 13.69 -64.38
CA TYR A 4 -13.83 13.41 -62.99
C TYR A 4 -13.90 11.89 -62.80
N VAL A 5 -13.28 11.36 -61.74
CA VAL A 5 -13.49 9.99 -61.26
C VAL A 5 -14.18 10.10 -59.91
N GLY A 6 -15.46 9.73 -59.88
CA GLY A 6 -16.28 9.73 -58.68
C GLY A 6 -15.86 8.61 -57.72
N PHE A 7 -15.72 8.96 -56.44
CA PHE A 7 -15.57 7.99 -55.36
C PHE A 7 -16.95 7.74 -54.71
N PRO A 8 -17.33 6.49 -54.45
CA PRO A 8 -18.60 6.17 -53.80
C PRO A 8 -18.54 6.51 -52.31
N ALA A 9 -19.60 7.15 -51.82
CA ALA A 9 -19.80 7.47 -50.41
C ALA A 9 -20.09 6.18 -49.61
N LEU A 10 -19.20 5.87 -48.67
CA LEU A 10 -19.37 4.77 -47.72
C LEU A 10 -20.25 5.30 -46.55
N VAL A 11 -21.49 4.81 -46.47
CA VAL A 11 -22.40 5.13 -45.36
C VAL A 11 -22.00 4.27 -44.15
N VAL A 12 -21.34 4.90 -43.18
CA VAL A 12 -21.04 4.29 -41.87
C VAL A 12 -22.29 4.39 -41.00
N ALA A 13 -22.99 3.27 -40.82
CA ALA A 13 -24.10 3.16 -39.87
C ALA A 13 -23.53 3.22 -38.45
N ALA A 14 -23.66 4.38 -37.80
CA ALA A 14 -23.37 4.56 -36.39
C ALA A 14 -24.39 3.77 -35.56
N LEU A 15 -23.99 2.58 -35.09
CA LEU A 15 -24.71 1.87 -34.03
C LEU A 15 -24.49 2.65 -32.73
N SER A 16 -25.41 3.56 -32.43
CA SER A 16 -25.59 4.18 -31.12
C SER A 16 -26.02 3.13 -30.12
N GLY A 17 -25.07 2.33 -29.64
CA GLY A 17 -25.25 1.50 -28.45
C GLY A 17 -25.34 2.41 -27.24
N CYS A 18 -26.57 2.67 -26.76
CA CYS A 18 -26.79 3.33 -25.48
C CYS A 18 -26.14 2.46 -24.39
N VAL A 19 -24.98 2.90 -23.90
CA VAL A 19 -24.41 2.37 -22.67
C VAL A 19 -25.45 2.64 -21.58
N GLN A 20 -25.95 1.58 -20.96
CA GLN A 20 -26.89 1.70 -19.86
C GLN A 20 -26.10 2.08 -18.61
N GLU A 21 -25.89 3.40 -18.47
CA GLU A 21 -25.35 4.07 -17.29
C GLU A 21 -26.33 3.86 -16.13
N GLY A 22 -26.20 2.74 -15.42
CA GLY A 22 -27.23 2.32 -14.46
C GLY A 22 -26.77 1.28 -13.45
N GLY A 23 -25.50 1.24 -13.09
CA GLY A 23 -25.08 0.59 -11.85
C GLY A 23 -25.28 1.59 -10.72
N SER A 24 -26.30 1.41 -9.87
CA SER A 24 -26.37 2.17 -8.62
C SER A 24 -25.07 1.89 -7.84
N ALA A 25 -24.34 2.95 -7.49
CA ALA A 25 -23.15 2.82 -6.67
C ALA A 25 -23.56 2.13 -5.37
N ARG A 26 -23.16 0.88 -5.20
CA ARG A 26 -23.48 0.10 -4.00
C ARG A 26 -22.81 0.79 -2.82
N GLU A 27 -23.60 1.15 -1.80
CA GLU A 27 -23.05 1.72 -0.57
C GLU A 27 -22.03 0.72 0.00
N PRO A 28 -20.82 1.18 0.37
CA PRO A 28 -19.84 0.31 1.00
C PRO A 28 -20.43 -0.33 2.27
N PRO A 29 -20.08 -1.58 2.58
CA PRO A 29 -20.52 -2.20 3.82
C PRO A 29 -20.04 -1.37 5.02
N LYS A 30 -20.94 -1.06 5.94
CA LYS A 30 -20.58 -0.37 7.19
C LYS A 30 -19.77 -1.31 8.07
N GLN A 31 -18.70 -0.78 8.66
CA GLN A 31 -17.89 -1.52 9.63
C GLN A 31 -18.72 -1.86 10.88
N PRO A 32 -18.72 -3.12 11.35
CA PRO A 32 -19.37 -3.48 12.61
C PRO A 32 -18.72 -2.80 13.82
N GLU A 33 -19.53 -2.33 14.78
CA GLU A 33 -19.02 -1.69 16.00
C GLU A 33 -18.14 -2.63 16.86
N ALA A 34 -18.47 -3.92 16.84
CA ALA A 34 -17.74 -4.97 17.56
C ALA A 34 -16.50 -5.50 16.81
N ALA A 35 -16.16 -4.93 15.65
CA ALA A 35 -15.01 -5.38 14.87
C ALA A 35 -13.71 -5.11 15.63
N THR A 36 -12.82 -6.09 15.66
CA THR A 36 -11.50 -6.03 16.29
C THR A 36 -10.47 -6.57 15.32
N PRO A 37 -9.31 -5.92 15.14
CA PRO A 37 -8.33 -6.41 14.21
C PRO A 37 -7.74 -7.71 14.74
N THR A 38 -7.75 -8.76 13.93
CA THR A 38 -7.08 -10.03 14.22
C THR A 38 -5.85 -10.23 13.32
N HIS A 39 -5.83 -9.61 12.14
CA HIS A 39 -4.75 -9.76 11.15
C HIS A 39 -4.37 -8.42 10.51
N VAL A 40 -3.11 -8.33 10.10
CA VAL A 40 -2.55 -7.19 9.36
C VAL A 40 -2.01 -7.68 8.03
N ALA A 41 -2.61 -7.26 6.92
CA ALA A 41 -2.05 -7.45 5.60
C ALA A 41 -1.12 -6.28 5.28
N VAL A 42 0.12 -6.58 4.89
CA VAL A 42 1.16 -5.59 4.63
C VAL A 42 1.63 -5.72 3.19
N TYR A 43 1.61 -4.61 2.46
CA TYR A 43 2.08 -4.51 1.09
C TYR A 43 3.17 -3.44 1.00
N THR A 44 4.09 -3.62 0.06
CA THR A 44 5.26 -2.76 -0.08
C THR A 44 5.33 -2.26 -1.51
N GLY A 45 5.42 -0.94 -1.67
CA GLY A 45 5.72 -0.31 -2.95
C GLY A 45 7.17 -0.57 -3.37
N TRP A 46 7.44 -0.33 -4.66
CA TRP A 46 8.81 -0.39 -5.18
C TRP A 46 9.69 0.68 -4.54
N PRO A 47 10.89 0.33 -4.08
CA PRO A 47 11.84 1.31 -3.58
C PRO A 47 12.30 2.29 -4.65
N THR A 48 12.56 3.53 -4.24
CA THR A 48 13.03 4.63 -5.06
C THR A 48 14.28 5.25 -4.44
N ASP A 49 15.13 5.84 -5.26
CA ASP A 49 16.23 6.73 -4.85
C ASP A 49 15.67 8.15 -4.70
N SER A 50 15.47 8.61 -3.47
CA SER A 50 14.77 9.86 -3.17
C SER A 50 15.65 11.11 -3.25
N ASP A 51 16.98 10.97 -3.12
CA ASP A 51 17.95 12.07 -3.15
C ASP A 51 18.87 12.08 -4.39
N GLY A 52 18.80 11.03 -5.22
CA GLY A 52 19.54 10.88 -6.47
C GLY A 52 20.98 10.39 -6.29
N ASN A 53 21.34 9.80 -5.14
CA ASN A 53 22.69 9.37 -4.82
C ASN A 53 23.04 7.96 -5.36
N GLY A 54 22.09 7.28 -6.01
CA GLY A 54 22.24 5.94 -6.57
C GLY A 54 21.93 4.81 -5.59
N PHE A 55 21.33 5.09 -4.44
CA PHE A 55 20.89 4.11 -3.44
C PHE A 55 19.36 4.17 -3.29
N LEU A 56 18.69 3.02 -3.33
CA LEU A 56 17.25 2.92 -3.08
C LEU A 56 17.00 3.06 -1.59
N ASP A 57 16.38 4.18 -1.18
CA ASP A 57 16.29 4.62 0.20
C ASP A 57 14.84 4.73 0.72
N GLN A 58 13.88 4.91 -0.17
CA GLN A 58 12.50 5.25 0.17
C GLN A 58 11.51 4.28 -0.46
N PHE A 59 10.47 3.90 0.28
CA PHE A 59 9.38 3.06 -0.21
C PHE A 59 8.09 3.35 0.56
N THR A 60 6.97 2.82 0.05
CA THR A 60 5.66 2.91 0.72
C THR A 60 5.31 1.57 1.35
N VAL A 61 4.77 1.60 2.56
CA VAL A 61 4.15 0.46 3.25
C VAL A 61 2.65 0.71 3.32
N THR A 62 1.86 -0.15 2.69
CA THR A 62 0.40 -0.12 2.73
C THR A 62 -0.10 -1.20 3.68
N VAL A 63 -0.96 -0.82 4.61
CA VAL A 63 -1.47 -1.69 5.67
C VAL A 63 -2.99 -1.78 5.60
N HIS A 64 -3.52 -3.00 5.67
CA HIS A 64 -4.93 -3.27 5.89
C HIS A 64 -5.12 -4.06 7.18
N LEU A 65 -6.02 -3.58 8.04
CA LEU A 65 -6.43 -4.28 9.25
C LEU A 65 -7.64 -5.15 8.93
N TRP A 66 -7.69 -6.38 9.40
CA TRP A 66 -8.79 -7.31 9.13
C TRP A 66 -9.29 -7.95 10.41
N ASP A 67 -10.61 -8.18 10.49
CA ASP A 67 -11.24 -9.08 11.46
C ASP A 67 -11.68 -10.35 10.73
N GLU A 68 -11.18 -11.51 11.14
CA GLU A 68 -11.54 -12.79 10.53
C GLU A 68 -13.05 -13.07 10.59
N ARG A 69 -13.75 -12.55 11.60
CA ARG A 69 -15.20 -12.69 11.75
C ARG A 69 -15.95 -11.82 10.76
N PHE A 70 -15.35 -10.71 10.32
CA PHE A 70 -15.95 -9.71 9.44
C PHE A 70 -15.05 -9.43 8.23
N HIS A 71 -14.90 -10.42 7.37
CA HIS A 71 -14.01 -10.42 6.20
C HIS A 71 -14.54 -9.64 4.99
N ALA A 72 -15.63 -8.89 5.13
CA ALA A 72 -16.24 -8.17 4.02
C ALA A 72 -15.38 -6.98 3.53
N ALA A 73 -14.64 -6.35 4.44
CA ALA A 73 -13.74 -5.24 4.15
C ALA A 73 -12.69 -5.08 5.27
N PRO A 74 -11.53 -4.46 4.98
CA PRO A 74 -10.60 -3.98 5.98
C PRO A 74 -11.26 -3.01 6.95
N LEU A 75 -10.68 -2.94 8.14
CA LEU A 75 -11.10 -2.05 9.22
C LEU A 75 -10.38 -0.71 9.16
N GLN A 76 -11.13 0.32 9.54
CA GLN A 76 -10.63 1.62 9.96
C GLN A 76 -10.70 1.68 11.49
N LEU A 77 -9.54 1.69 12.14
CA LEU A 77 -9.42 1.76 13.59
C LEU A 77 -8.36 2.80 14.01
N PRO A 78 -8.62 3.61 15.05
CA PRO A 78 -7.61 4.50 15.59
C PRO A 78 -6.53 3.69 16.33
N GLY A 79 -5.29 4.21 16.31
CA GLY A 79 -4.16 3.55 16.95
C GLY A 79 -2.82 4.04 16.43
N SER A 80 -1.81 3.20 16.63
CA SER A 80 -0.44 3.44 16.16
C SER A 80 0.09 2.26 15.36
N PHE A 81 1.00 2.56 14.44
CA PHE A 81 1.70 1.60 13.62
C PHE A 81 3.20 1.73 13.86
N GLU A 82 3.86 0.62 14.14
CA GLU A 82 5.31 0.53 14.11
C GLU A 82 5.72 -0.28 12.88
N VAL A 83 6.52 0.33 12.01
CA VAL A 83 7.10 -0.31 10.82
C VAL A 83 8.56 -0.59 11.12
N ARG A 84 8.99 -1.84 11.02
CA ARG A 84 10.39 -2.27 11.18
C ARG A 84 10.89 -2.92 9.91
N LEU A 85 12.12 -2.62 9.52
CA LEU A 85 12.84 -3.41 8.51
C LEU A 85 13.67 -4.47 9.19
N VAL A 86 13.42 -5.75 8.92
CA VAL A 86 14.22 -6.84 9.48
C VAL A 86 14.95 -7.58 8.36
N VAL A 87 16.17 -8.06 8.64
CA VAL A 87 16.86 -8.96 7.70
C VAL A 87 16.10 -10.30 7.66
N PRO A 88 15.79 -10.87 6.48
CA PRO A 88 15.10 -12.15 6.37
C PRO A 88 15.80 -13.26 7.15
N GLY A 89 15.02 -14.18 7.73
CA GLY A 89 15.54 -15.27 8.55
C GLY A 89 15.95 -14.89 9.98
N SER A 90 15.77 -13.64 10.39
CA SER A 90 15.93 -13.24 11.79
C SER A 90 14.80 -13.82 12.64
N ALA A 91 15.15 -14.53 13.72
CA ALA A 91 14.19 -15.28 14.54
C ALA A 91 13.25 -14.36 15.35
N THR A 92 13.70 -13.17 15.72
CA THR A 92 12.92 -12.17 16.45
C THR A 92 12.92 -10.84 15.69
N ALA A 93 11.79 -10.14 15.69
CA ALA A 93 11.67 -8.82 15.08
C ALA A 93 12.43 -7.71 15.86
N GLU A 94 12.96 -8.05 17.04
CA GLU A 94 13.67 -7.13 17.94
C GLU A 94 15.19 -7.21 17.80
N GLU A 95 15.77 -8.38 17.50
CA GLU A 95 17.23 -8.53 17.51
C GLU A 95 17.95 -8.05 16.24
N LYS A 96 17.24 -7.79 15.13
CA LYS A 96 17.86 -7.43 13.84
C LYS A 96 17.06 -6.42 13.01
N ALA A 97 16.44 -5.44 13.66
CA ALA A 97 15.83 -4.33 12.94
C ALA A 97 16.92 -3.40 12.38
N VAL A 98 16.93 -3.20 11.06
CA VAL A 98 17.82 -2.25 10.37
C VAL A 98 17.35 -0.81 10.59
N ALA A 99 16.03 -0.61 10.62
CA ALA A 99 15.38 0.66 10.87
C ALA A 99 13.98 0.44 11.44
N SER A 100 13.46 1.43 12.18
CA SER A 100 12.08 1.43 12.70
C SER A 100 11.48 2.83 12.64
N TRP A 101 10.19 2.90 12.33
CA TRP A 101 9.39 4.14 12.34
C TRP A 101 8.09 3.91 13.10
N VAL A 102 7.69 4.91 13.87
CA VAL A 102 6.42 4.89 14.61
C VAL A 102 5.50 5.98 14.08
N PHE A 103 4.29 5.58 13.67
CA PHE A 103 3.21 6.45 13.24
C PHE A 103 2.09 6.38 14.28
N ALA A 104 1.82 7.48 14.98
CA ALA A 104 0.82 7.53 16.05
C ALA A 104 -0.05 8.78 15.95
N GLY A 105 -1.24 8.73 16.57
CA GLY A 105 -2.19 9.83 16.63
C GLY A 105 -2.53 10.39 15.25
N GLU A 106 -2.46 11.70 15.09
CA GLU A 106 -2.76 12.40 13.84
C GLU A 106 -1.93 11.90 12.64
N ARG A 107 -0.68 11.45 12.84
CA ARG A 107 0.14 10.94 11.73
C ARG A 107 -0.41 9.62 11.20
N ALA A 108 -0.89 8.74 12.07
CA ALA A 108 -1.53 7.49 11.66
C ALA A 108 -2.90 7.75 11.01
N ALA A 109 -3.70 8.66 11.57
CA ALA A 109 -4.99 9.04 10.99
C ALA A 109 -4.82 9.66 9.59
N ALA A 110 -3.85 10.56 9.41
CA ALA A 110 -3.56 11.21 8.14
C ALA A 110 -2.97 10.26 7.07
N ALA A 111 -2.49 9.08 7.45
CA ALA A 111 -2.02 8.04 6.53
C ALA A 111 -3.16 7.23 5.90
N MET A 112 -4.40 7.38 6.38
CA MET A 112 -5.53 6.59 5.90
C MET A 112 -5.91 6.96 4.45
N ARG A 113 -6.09 5.95 3.59
CA ARG A 113 -6.49 6.10 2.19
C ARG A 113 -7.64 5.14 1.84
N PRO A 114 -8.63 5.58 1.05
CA PRO A 114 -9.56 4.65 0.43
C PRO A 114 -8.82 3.82 -0.63
N ALA A 115 -9.01 2.51 -0.62
CA ALA A 115 -8.49 1.59 -1.64
C ALA A 115 -9.60 0.67 -2.15
N ALA A 116 -9.34 -0.04 -3.26
CA ALA A 116 -10.32 -0.93 -3.87
C ALA A 116 -10.79 -2.06 -2.93
N ALA A 117 -9.89 -2.53 -2.05
CA ALA A 117 -10.24 -3.53 -1.03
C ALA A 117 -11.01 -2.95 0.16
N GLY A 118 -10.99 -1.62 0.36
CA GLY A 118 -11.51 -0.90 1.53
C GLY A 118 -10.45 0.03 2.13
N PRO A 119 -10.60 0.51 3.38
CA PRO A 119 -9.65 1.44 3.98
C PRO A 119 -8.25 0.81 4.10
N SER A 120 -7.23 1.65 3.94
CA SER A 120 -5.83 1.29 4.06
C SER A 120 -5.07 2.39 4.79
N TYR A 121 -3.89 2.09 5.31
CA TYR A 121 -2.95 3.08 5.84
C TYR A 121 -1.68 3.04 5.00
N GLU A 122 -1.28 4.17 4.45
CA GLU A 122 -0.10 4.28 3.59
C GLU A 122 0.99 5.11 4.27
N PHE A 123 2.09 4.44 4.59
CA PHE A 123 3.26 5.04 5.22
C PHE A 123 4.40 5.14 4.22
N ARG A 124 4.90 6.35 3.99
CA ARG A 124 6.18 6.54 3.31
C ARG A 124 7.28 6.44 4.36
N VAL A 125 8.27 5.60 4.09
CA VAL A 125 9.42 5.38 4.97
C VAL A 125 10.69 5.60 4.17
N SER A 126 11.70 6.19 4.81
CA SER A 126 13.00 6.48 4.20
C SER A 126 14.14 6.09 5.14
N LEU A 127 15.14 5.39 4.61
CA LEU A 127 16.38 5.05 5.32
C LEU A 127 17.20 6.29 5.71
N LEU A 128 17.02 7.41 5.00
CA LEU A 128 17.65 8.69 5.36
C LEU A 128 17.15 9.19 6.72
N GLU A 129 15.87 8.97 7.04
CA GLU A 129 15.31 9.29 8.36
C GLU A 129 15.85 8.35 9.47
N ALA A 130 16.31 7.15 9.09
CA ALA A 130 16.93 6.17 9.99
C ALA A 130 18.45 6.35 10.12
N GLY A 131 19.05 7.22 9.33
CA GLY A 131 20.44 7.69 9.47
C GLY A 131 21.38 7.38 8.31
N SER A 132 21.11 6.34 7.51
CA SER A 132 21.94 6.02 6.33
C SER A 132 21.22 5.06 5.39
N ASP A 133 21.41 5.28 4.09
CA ASP A 133 20.94 4.48 2.95
C ASP A 133 22.09 3.78 2.20
N ARG A 134 23.34 4.03 2.59
CA ARG A 134 24.56 3.54 1.93
C ARG A 134 24.85 2.07 2.20
N TYR A 135 23.95 1.21 1.72
CA TYR A 135 24.12 -0.23 1.71
C TYR A 135 24.50 -0.70 0.30
N ASP A 136 25.47 -1.61 0.18
CA ASP A 136 25.83 -2.19 -1.13
C ASP A 136 24.66 -3.00 -1.70
N ARG A 137 24.02 -3.81 -0.86
CA ARG A 137 22.76 -4.48 -1.14
C ARG A 137 22.15 -4.93 0.17
N LEU A 138 20.93 -4.48 0.45
CA LEU A 138 20.24 -4.78 1.69
C LEU A 138 18.92 -5.49 1.38
N GLU A 139 18.85 -6.77 1.73
CA GLU A 139 17.61 -7.54 1.70
C GLU A 139 16.87 -7.36 3.02
N VAL A 140 15.63 -6.86 2.97
CA VAL A 140 14.82 -6.62 4.17
C VAL A 140 13.37 -7.02 3.96
N GLU A 141 12.73 -7.42 5.05
CA GLU A 141 11.31 -7.73 5.11
C GLU A 141 10.64 -6.72 6.05
N PRO A 142 9.66 -5.93 5.58
CA PRO A 142 8.93 -5.02 6.46
C PRO A 142 8.03 -5.78 7.41
N ARG A 143 8.10 -5.44 8.69
CA ARG A 143 7.22 -5.94 9.76
C ARG A 143 6.41 -4.77 10.28
N VAL A 144 5.11 -4.99 10.45
CA VAL A 144 4.20 -3.97 10.96
C VAL A 144 3.54 -4.49 12.22
N VAL A 145 3.55 -3.67 13.27
CA VAL A 145 2.77 -3.89 14.48
C VAL A 145 1.74 -2.77 14.58
N PHE A 146 0.46 -3.13 14.64
CA PHE A 146 -0.61 -2.20 14.96
C PHE A 146 -0.97 -2.33 16.44
N ARG A 147 -1.15 -1.19 17.09
CA ARG A 147 -1.65 -1.09 18.48
C ARG A 147 -2.90 -0.21 18.47
N GLY A 148 -4.04 -0.82 18.72
CA GLY A 148 -5.33 -0.14 18.80
C GLY A 148 -5.55 0.52 20.16
N GLU A 149 -6.40 1.55 20.18
CA GLU A 149 -6.72 2.29 21.42
C GLU A 149 -7.48 1.46 22.46
N ARG A 150 -8.11 0.35 22.07
CA ARG A 150 -8.79 -0.57 23.00
C ARG A 150 -7.86 -1.70 23.48
N GLY A 151 -6.55 -1.58 23.22
CA GLY A 151 -5.52 -2.51 23.66
C GLY A 151 -5.25 -3.66 22.67
N GLU A 152 -5.81 -3.61 21.46
CA GLU A 152 -5.55 -4.62 20.45
C GLU A 152 -4.12 -4.54 19.96
N VAL A 153 -3.45 -5.69 19.80
CA VAL A 153 -2.10 -5.76 19.24
C VAL A 153 -2.10 -6.86 18.19
N VAL A 154 -1.85 -6.47 16.94
CA VAL A 154 -1.73 -7.41 15.83
C VAL A 154 -0.51 -7.06 14.99
N GLN A 155 0.04 -8.07 14.34
CA GLN A 155 1.26 -7.93 13.56
C GLN A 155 1.12 -8.56 12.19
N GLY A 156 1.85 -8.01 11.23
CA GLY A 156 1.90 -8.47 9.84
C GLY A 156 3.32 -8.40 9.29
N ARG A 157 3.52 -9.07 8.16
CA ARG A 157 4.77 -9.02 7.39
C ARG A 157 4.48 -8.70 5.94
N GLY A 158 5.29 -7.83 5.36
CA GLY A 158 5.30 -7.56 3.94
C GLY A 158 6.15 -8.58 3.18
N GLY A 159 6.18 -8.43 1.87
CA GLY A 159 7.15 -9.15 1.03
C GLY A 159 8.57 -8.62 1.25
N THR A 160 9.57 -9.44 0.96
CA THR A 160 10.97 -9.03 0.95
C THR A 160 11.23 -8.00 -0.16
N ILE A 161 11.97 -6.95 0.17
CA ILE A 161 12.41 -5.90 -0.75
C ILE A 161 13.93 -5.72 -0.70
N TRP A 162 14.47 -5.06 -1.72
CA TRP A 162 15.88 -4.71 -1.84
C TRP A 162 16.07 -3.21 -1.70
N LEU A 163 16.96 -2.80 -0.80
CA LEU A 163 17.36 -1.41 -0.56
C LEU A 163 18.87 -1.24 -0.78
N GLY A 164 19.32 0.01 -0.87
CA GLY A 164 20.70 0.35 -1.17
C GLY A 164 21.00 0.33 -2.67
N ARG A 165 22.25 0.06 -3.05
CA ARG A 165 22.68 0.16 -4.45
C ARG A 165 21.99 -0.92 -5.32
N PRO A 166 21.35 -0.55 -6.45
CA PRO A 166 20.77 -1.53 -7.36
C PRO A 166 21.88 -2.36 -8.03
N ASN A 167 21.62 -3.65 -8.28
CA ASN A 167 22.55 -4.50 -9.03
C ASN A 167 22.76 -3.89 -10.43
N ARG A 168 24.01 -3.62 -10.79
CA ARG A 168 24.41 -3.34 -12.18
C ARG A 168 24.53 -4.63 -12.98
#